data_AF-A0A6I8RCQ4-F1
#
_entry.id   AF-A0A6I8RCQ4-F1
#
_cell.length_a   1.000
_cell.length_b   1.000
_cell.length_c   1.000
_cell.angle_alpha   90.00
_cell.angle_beta   90.00
_cell.angle_gamma   90.00
#
_symmetry.space_group_name_H-M   'P 1'
#
loop_
_entity.id
_entity.type
_entity.pdbx_description
1 polymer ?
#
loop_
_entity_poly.entity_id
_entity_poly.type
_entity_poly.pdbx_seq_one_letter_code
_entity_poly.pdbx_strand_id
1 'polypeptide(L)'
;MQPIYIPTGSSHAANAGSQCSTARPPSVLPIPTELDMSISSRSGESDTGMKEISHYSDPDSPPAEKLANATIMAERFMKENKCHKASRELIQCVALSRIVYGDGHWRIAQAHANLGYSYLTLRALPAQARAHAESAKNILLRGVDMAKSVEEKREIMASLVTIYYTLGMAHLMQNNGKDSYLSLQKVEKIIDELEDIQERKAITLKISEKDIALALGQACLLQTKPSSAINYFEQAVNSIISSQGDSASELISLYQDMARAEHMRKKSNRAIEHLLQAHSISQANYTSVSTEAAQSGLQLAKAYAASEYHGKSEPTYKILISGLADANTMLPALTINPFPFGTNQLLG
;
A
#
# COMPACT_ATOMS: atom_id res chain seq x y z
N MET A 1 22.95 -54.04 29.86
CA MET A 1 22.43 -53.09 28.86
C MET A 1 23.30 -51.84 28.92
N GLN A 2 24.21 -51.71 27.95
CA GLN A 2 25.02 -50.52 27.70
C GLN A 2 24.52 -49.91 26.37
N PRO A 3 24.42 -48.59 26.23
CA PRO A 3 23.93 -47.97 25.01
C PRO A 3 24.95 -48.07 23.86
N ILE A 4 24.40 -48.30 22.67
CA ILE A 4 25.07 -48.51 21.40
C ILE A 4 25.68 -47.19 20.89
N TYR A 5 26.96 -47.23 20.52
CA TYR A 5 27.68 -46.18 19.81
C TYR A 5 27.76 -46.54 18.32
N ILE A 6 27.29 -45.64 17.45
CA ILE A 6 27.53 -45.69 16.00
C ILE A 6 28.08 -44.34 15.55
N PRO A 7 29.36 -44.27 15.14
CA PRO A 7 29.92 -43.16 14.40
C PRO A 7 29.88 -43.47 12.90
N THR A 8 29.41 -42.52 12.10
CA THR A 8 29.74 -42.53 10.66
C THR A 8 30.00 -41.10 10.20
N GLY A 9 31.28 -40.75 10.13
CA GLY A 9 31.76 -39.69 9.25
C GLY A 9 32.34 -40.33 7.98
N SER A 10 31.98 -39.81 6.82
CA SER A 10 32.86 -39.74 5.65
C SER A 10 32.32 -38.71 4.67
N SER A 11 33.09 -37.63 4.58
CA SER A 11 33.33 -36.72 3.46
C SER A 11 32.81 -37.11 2.06
N HIS A 12 32.17 -36.14 1.40
CA HIS A 12 32.62 -35.68 0.09
C HIS A 12 32.32 -34.18 -0.09
N ALA A 13 33.33 -33.47 -0.61
CA ALA A 13 33.37 -32.03 -0.82
C ALA A 13 32.74 -31.60 -2.16
N ALA A 14 32.52 -30.28 -2.23
CA ALA A 14 32.31 -29.41 -3.39
C ALA A 14 30.92 -29.42 -4.07
N ASN A 15 30.20 -28.29 -4.01
CA ASN A 15 30.42 -27.26 -5.02
C ASN A 15 29.88 -25.88 -4.58
N ALA A 16 30.61 -24.86 -5.00
CA ALA A 16 30.35 -23.46 -4.74
C ALA A 16 29.22 -22.91 -5.64
N GLY A 17 28.54 -21.87 -5.15
CA GLY A 17 27.86 -20.91 -6.01
C GLY A 17 26.51 -20.43 -5.50
N SER A 18 26.42 -19.11 -5.32
CA SER A 18 25.26 -18.29 -5.75
C SER A 18 23.95 -18.45 -4.95
N GLN A 19 23.24 -17.44 -4.45
CA GLN A 19 23.28 -15.98 -4.61
C GLN A 19 22.72 -15.35 -3.33
N CYS A 20 23.33 -14.24 -2.93
CA CYS A 20 22.80 -13.32 -1.93
C CYS A 20 21.41 -12.84 -2.40
N SER A 21 20.36 -13.31 -1.74
CA SER A 21 18.99 -12.85 -1.98
C SER A 21 18.79 -11.50 -1.30
N THR A 22 19.09 -10.41 -2.00
CA THR A 22 18.68 -9.07 -1.58
C THR A 22 17.23 -8.85 -2.03
N ALA A 23 16.28 -9.30 -1.20
CA ALA A 23 14.90 -8.86 -1.29
C ALA A 23 14.81 -7.39 -0.85
N ARG A 24 14.31 -6.51 -1.72
CA ARG A 24 14.02 -5.10 -1.40
C ARG A 24 12.63 -5.03 -0.73
N PRO A 25 12.39 -4.11 0.23
CA PRO A 25 11.07 -3.98 0.85
C PRO A 25 10.03 -3.49 -0.17
N PRO A 26 8.72 -3.71 0.10
CA PRO A 26 7.65 -3.15 -0.71
C PRO A 26 7.78 -1.63 -0.80
N SER A 27 7.26 -1.04 -1.87
CA SER A 27 7.28 0.40 -2.18
C SER A 27 6.72 1.22 -1.01
N VAL A 28 7.60 1.66 -0.10
CA VAL A 28 7.29 2.55 1.01
C VAL A 28 7.20 3.96 0.45
N LEU A 29 6.05 4.61 0.64
CA LEU A 29 5.93 6.07 0.55
C LEU A 29 6.99 6.72 1.47
N PRO A 30 7.68 7.78 1.04
CA PRO A 30 8.87 8.28 1.74
C PRO A 30 8.58 8.58 3.22
N ILE A 31 9.38 7.96 4.09
CA ILE A 31 9.43 8.23 5.54
C ILE A 31 10.29 9.47 5.73
N PRO A 32 9.80 10.55 6.37
CA PRO A 32 10.68 11.57 6.92
C PRO A 32 11.37 11.00 8.16
N THR A 33 12.63 10.62 8.03
CA THR A 33 13.56 10.45 9.14
C THR A 33 14.05 11.81 9.59
N GLU A 34 13.57 12.29 10.73
CA GLU A 34 14.39 12.79 11.84
C GLU A 34 13.46 13.19 13.00
N LEU A 35 13.55 12.45 14.11
CA LEU A 35 13.18 12.99 15.42
C LEU A 35 14.33 13.93 15.80
N ASP A 36 14.08 15.24 15.75
CA ASP A 36 14.77 16.13 16.67
C ASP A 36 13.74 16.87 17.53
N MET A 37 13.86 16.61 18.82
CA MET A 37 12.99 17.10 19.86
C MET A 37 13.61 18.38 20.39
N SER A 38 13.28 19.52 19.76
CA SER A 38 13.59 20.83 20.32
C SER A 38 12.31 21.64 20.50
N ILE A 39 11.91 21.77 21.77
CA ILE A 39 10.93 22.77 22.20
C ILE A 39 11.61 24.12 22.04
N SER A 40 11.23 24.90 21.03
CA SER A 40 11.60 26.31 20.92
C SER A 40 10.36 27.14 20.64
N SER A 41 9.86 27.73 21.72
CA SER A 41 8.81 28.74 21.72
C SER A 41 9.33 29.99 21.02
N ARG A 42 8.84 30.32 19.82
CA ARG A 42 8.97 31.68 19.29
C ARG A 42 7.77 32.08 18.44
N SER A 43 7.18 33.17 18.91
CA SER A 43 6.03 33.94 18.44
C SER A 43 6.29 34.74 17.16
N GLY A 44 5.21 35.00 16.42
CA GLY A 44 5.12 35.92 15.27
C GLY A 44 5.38 35.17 13.96
N GLU A 45 4.54 35.22 12.94
CA GLU A 45 3.83 36.38 12.41
C GLU A 45 2.51 35.99 11.72
N SER A 46 1.68 37.04 11.58
CA SER A 46 0.37 37.17 10.95
C SER A 46 0.06 36.27 9.76
N ASP A 47 -1.07 35.56 9.86
CA ASP A 47 -1.85 35.18 8.68
C ASP A 47 -3.28 35.70 8.81
N THR A 48 -3.71 36.34 7.74
CA THR A 48 -4.97 37.04 7.55
C THR A 48 -6.15 36.07 7.52
N GLY A 49 -7.02 36.18 8.52
CA GLY A 49 -8.47 36.11 8.32
C GLY A 49 -9.04 34.83 7.70
N MET A 50 -8.73 33.65 8.25
CA MET A 50 -9.62 32.49 8.16
C MET A 50 -10.04 32.12 9.58
N LYS A 51 -11.32 32.34 9.90
CA LYS A 51 -11.93 31.84 11.15
C LYS A 51 -11.73 30.33 11.19
N GLU A 52 -10.79 29.88 12.02
CA GLU A 52 -10.71 28.50 12.44
C GLU A 52 -12.03 28.19 13.15
N ILE A 53 -12.96 27.50 12.46
CA ILE A 53 -14.21 27.06 13.08
C ILE A 53 -13.81 26.01 14.11
N SER A 54 -13.63 26.46 15.35
CA SER A 54 -13.52 25.61 16.52
C SER A 54 -14.89 24.96 16.78
N HIS A 55 -15.29 24.03 15.94
CA HIS A 55 -16.44 23.15 16.20
C HIS A 55 -16.01 22.08 17.20
N TYR A 56 -15.80 22.48 18.44
CA TYR A 56 -16.01 21.57 19.55
C TYR A 56 -17.52 21.35 19.64
N SER A 57 -17.97 20.11 19.48
CA SER A 57 -19.37 19.74 19.73
C SER A 57 -19.78 20.26 21.10
N ASP A 58 -21.00 20.79 21.22
CA ASP A 58 -21.57 21.20 22.48
C ASP A 58 -21.33 20.10 23.54
N PRO A 59 -20.65 20.38 24.67
CA PRO A 59 -20.40 19.41 25.73
C PRO A 59 -21.66 18.68 26.17
N ASP A 60 -22.83 19.32 26.06
CA ASP A 60 -24.11 18.79 26.52
C ASP A 60 -24.86 17.97 25.45
N SER A 61 -24.34 17.90 24.22
CA SER A 61 -24.99 17.12 23.15
C SER A 61 -25.01 15.60 23.46
N PRO A 62 -26.10 14.89 23.11
CA PRO A 62 -26.23 13.46 23.35
C PRO A 62 -25.14 12.63 22.63
N PRO A 63 -24.74 11.46 23.15
CA PRO A 63 -23.71 10.61 22.55
C PRO A 63 -23.97 10.24 21.08
N ALA A 64 -25.23 10.04 20.70
CA ALA A 64 -25.61 9.71 19.32
C ALA A 64 -25.34 10.87 18.34
N GLU A 65 -25.57 12.12 18.77
CA GLU A 65 -25.29 13.31 17.96
C GLU A 65 -23.78 13.54 17.84
N LYS A 66 -23.05 13.38 18.95
CA LYS A 66 -21.58 13.43 18.92
C LYS A 66 -20.99 12.37 17.99
N LEU A 67 -21.60 11.18 17.92
CA LEU A 67 -21.17 10.12 17.02
C LEU A 67 -21.39 10.49 15.55
N ALA A 68 -22.56 11.06 15.23
CA ALA A 68 -22.85 11.53 13.88
C ALA A 68 -21.85 12.62 13.45
N ASN A 69 -21.59 13.59 14.33
CA ASN A 69 -20.62 14.66 14.09
C ASN A 69 -19.20 14.12 13.89
N ALA A 70 -18.72 13.24 14.78
CA ALA A 70 -17.40 12.61 14.65
C ALA A 70 -17.26 11.82 13.33
N THR A 71 -18.33 11.14 12.90
CA THR A 71 -18.33 10.39 11.63
C THR A 71 -18.17 11.31 10.43
N ILE A 72 -18.94 12.41 10.36
CA ILE A 72 -18.84 13.40 9.29
C ILE A 72 -17.44 14.04 9.26
N MET A 73 -16.92 14.38 10.43
CA MET A 73 -15.60 15.01 10.57
C MET A 73 -14.48 14.07 10.17
N ALA A 74 -14.56 12.79 10.57
CA ALA A 74 -13.63 11.75 10.14
C ALA A 74 -13.59 11.64 8.61
N GLU A 75 -14.74 11.51 7.96
CA GLU A 75 -14.82 11.40 6.50
C GLU A 75 -14.25 12.63 5.79
N ARG A 76 -14.55 13.83 6.29
CA ARG A 76 -13.98 15.07 5.74
C ARG A 76 -12.46 15.07 5.88
N PHE A 77 -11.92 14.79 7.07
CA PHE A 77 -10.48 14.79 7.29
C PHE A 77 -9.75 13.67 6.53
N MET A 78 -10.39 12.53 6.28
CA MET A 78 -9.86 11.49 5.39
C MET A 78 -9.74 11.99 3.96
N LYS A 79 -10.77 12.66 3.42
CA LYS A 79 -10.73 13.25 2.06
C LYS A 79 -9.68 14.35 1.93
N GLU A 80 -9.47 15.13 2.99
CA GLU A 80 -8.44 16.18 3.06
C GLU A 80 -7.04 15.64 3.39
N ASN A 81 -6.87 14.32 3.52
CA ASN A 81 -5.62 13.66 3.92
C ASN A 81 -5.04 14.17 5.27
N LYS A 82 -5.89 14.68 6.16
CA LYS A 82 -5.51 15.19 7.50
C LYS A 82 -5.43 14.04 8.50
N CYS A 83 -4.42 13.19 8.34
CA CYS A 83 -4.22 11.94 9.09
C CYS A 83 -4.47 12.03 10.60
N HIS A 84 -3.84 12.97 11.30
CA HIS A 84 -3.97 13.08 12.76
C HIS A 84 -5.39 13.46 13.19
N LYS A 85 -6.03 14.39 12.46
CA LYS A 85 -7.40 14.81 12.76
C LYS A 85 -8.38 13.67 12.46
N ALA A 86 -8.25 13.00 11.31
CA ALA A 86 -9.07 11.84 10.95
C ALA A 86 -8.96 10.71 11.99
N SER A 87 -7.74 10.37 12.42
CA SER A 87 -7.50 9.32 13.42
C SER A 87 -8.19 9.65 14.75
N ARG A 88 -8.13 10.91 15.19
CA ARG A 88 -8.77 11.35 16.43
C ARG A 88 -10.29 11.18 16.38
N GLU A 89 -10.91 11.64 15.30
CA GLU A 89 -12.36 11.52 15.12
C GLU A 89 -12.79 10.04 15.00
N LEU A 90 -12.00 9.19 14.32
CA LEU A 90 -12.31 7.76 14.21
C LEU A 90 -12.17 7.00 15.54
N ILE A 91 -11.20 7.37 16.38
CA ILE A 91 -11.10 6.85 17.75
C ILE A 91 -12.33 7.26 18.56
N GLN A 92 -12.78 8.50 18.41
CA GLN A 92 -14.00 8.99 19.02
C GLN A 92 -15.25 8.23 18.52
N CYS A 93 -15.33 7.90 17.22
CA CYS A 93 -16.40 7.05 16.68
C CYS A 93 -16.42 5.68 17.33
N VAL A 94 -15.28 5.02 17.55
CA VAL A 94 -15.22 3.72 18.23
C VAL A 94 -15.76 3.83 19.66
N ALA A 95 -15.30 4.82 20.41
CA ALA A 95 -15.74 5.04 21.79
C ALA A 95 -17.23 5.36 21.90
N LEU A 96 -17.74 6.26 21.04
CA LEU A 96 -19.14 6.68 21.05
C LEU A 96 -20.07 5.56 20.53
N SER A 97 -19.67 4.79 19.52
CA SER A 97 -20.44 3.63 19.07
C SER A 97 -20.64 2.60 20.18
N ARG A 98 -19.62 2.37 21.02
CA ARG A 98 -19.77 1.53 22.22
C ARG A 98 -20.80 2.09 23.20
N ILE A 99 -20.78 3.38 23.46
CA ILE A 99 -21.73 4.04 24.39
C ILE A 99 -23.16 3.99 23.85
N VAL A 100 -23.35 4.24 22.54
CA VAL A 100 -24.67 4.33 21.91
C VAL A 100 -25.31 2.96 21.69
N TYR A 101 -24.52 1.96 21.27
CA TYR A 101 -25.05 0.68 20.80
C TYR A 101 -24.65 -0.54 21.65
N GLY A 102 -23.64 -0.41 22.52
CA GLY A 102 -23.08 -1.51 23.29
C GLY A 102 -22.01 -2.32 22.54
N ASP A 103 -21.36 -3.23 23.26
CA ASP A 103 -20.18 -3.98 22.78
C ASP A 103 -20.44 -5.01 21.68
N GLY A 104 -21.68 -5.51 21.58
CA GLY A 104 -22.05 -6.56 20.64
C GLY A 104 -22.53 -6.04 19.28
N HIS A 105 -22.87 -4.76 19.14
CA HIS A 105 -23.58 -4.28 17.96
C HIS A 105 -22.68 -4.10 16.76
N TRP A 106 -23.13 -4.47 15.55
CA TRP A 106 -22.33 -4.34 14.33
C TRP A 106 -21.81 -2.91 14.01
N ARG A 107 -22.43 -1.85 14.56
CA ARG A 107 -21.96 -0.46 14.42
C ARG A 107 -20.61 -0.22 15.09
N ILE A 108 -20.30 -0.93 16.18
CA ILE A 108 -18.95 -0.89 16.78
C ILE A 108 -17.92 -1.61 15.89
N ALA A 109 -18.32 -2.68 15.20
CA ALA A 109 -17.47 -3.35 14.22
C ALA A 109 -17.19 -2.45 13.02
N GLN A 110 -18.20 -1.74 12.51
CA GLN A 110 -18.05 -0.75 11.44
C GLN A 110 -17.08 0.37 11.84
N ALA A 111 -17.19 0.89 13.08
CA ALA A 111 -16.26 1.90 13.59
C ALA A 111 -14.82 1.37 13.67
N HIS A 112 -14.61 0.14 14.17
CA HIS A 112 -13.30 -0.50 14.15
C HIS A 112 -12.76 -0.75 12.75
N ALA A 113 -13.61 -1.15 11.80
CA ALA A 113 -13.23 -1.35 10.41
C ALA A 113 -12.74 -0.04 9.77
N ASN A 114 -13.47 1.06 9.98
CA ASN A 114 -13.10 2.38 9.50
C ASN A 114 -11.77 2.87 10.10
N LEU A 115 -11.57 2.69 11.41
CA LEU A 115 -10.33 3.04 12.08
C LEU A 115 -9.15 2.20 11.55
N GLY A 116 -9.33 0.87 11.43
CA GLY A 116 -8.32 -0.02 10.87
C GLY A 116 -7.92 0.35 9.45
N TYR A 117 -8.90 0.61 8.58
CA TYR A 117 -8.68 1.07 7.22
C TYR A 117 -7.89 2.39 7.18
N SER A 118 -8.20 3.35 8.05
CA SER A 118 -7.47 4.63 8.12
C SER A 118 -6.01 4.46 8.55
N TYR A 119 -5.71 3.53 9.46
CA TYR A 119 -4.33 3.23 9.86
C TYR A 119 -3.52 2.66 8.70
N LEU A 120 -4.19 1.94 7.80
CA LEU A 120 -3.58 1.41 6.59
C LEU A 120 -3.32 2.52 5.56
N THR A 121 -4.36 3.28 5.20
CA THR A 121 -4.31 4.22 4.07
C THR A 121 -3.65 5.55 4.38
N LEU A 122 -3.72 6.04 5.62
CA LEU A 122 -3.17 7.35 6.00
C LEU A 122 -1.82 7.26 6.71
N ARG A 123 -1.50 6.10 7.31
CA ARG A 123 -0.32 5.94 8.19
C ARG A 123 0.60 4.80 7.83
N ALA A 124 0.19 3.91 6.92
CA ALA A 124 0.94 2.70 6.58
C ALA A 124 1.34 1.88 7.83
N LEU A 125 0.40 1.72 8.78
CA LEU A 125 0.60 1.02 10.05
C LEU A 125 -0.12 -0.35 10.04
N PRO A 126 0.46 -1.40 9.42
CA PRO A 126 -0.23 -2.66 9.18
C PRO A 126 -0.58 -3.42 10.46
N ALA A 127 0.23 -3.35 11.52
CA ALA A 127 -0.05 -4.03 12.77
C ALA A 127 -1.30 -3.47 13.47
N GLN A 128 -1.41 -2.13 13.55
CA GLN A 128 -2.54 -1.42 14.12
C GLN A 128 -3.81 -1.62 13.28
N ALA A 129 -3.68 -1.52 11.95
CA ALA A 129 -4.77 -1.78 11.02
C ALA A 129 -5.35 -3.20 11.21
N ARG A 130 -4.46 -4.20 11.29
CA ARG A 130 -4.83 -5.60 11.54
C ARG A 130 -5.53 -5.79 12.88
N ALA A 131 -5.01 -5.23 13.97
CA ALA A 131 -5.61 -5.38 15.29
C ALA A 131 -7.06 -4.85 15.35
N HIS A 132 -7.32 -3.70 14.72
CA HIS A 132 -8.68 -3.16 14.63
C HIS A 132 -9.59 -3.98 13.70
N ALA A 133 -9.08 -4.43 12.55
CA ALA A 133 -9.85 -5.28 11.65
C ALA A 133 -10.19 -6.65 12.29
N GLU A 134 -9.26 -7.26 13.04
CA GLU A 134 -9.52 -8.48 13.83
C GLU A 134 -10.55 -8.23 14.93
N SER A 135 -10.49 -7.09 15.61
CA SER A 135 -11.49 -6.70 16.61
C SER A 135 -12.89 -6.59 15.98
N ALA A 136 -13.00 -5.89 14.85
CA ALA A 136 -14.25 -5.77 14.09
C ALA A 136 -14.80 -7.13 13.66
N LYS A 137 -13.95 -8.00 13.09
CA LYS A 137 -14.30 -9.36 12.71
C LYS A 137 -14.84 -10.16 13.91
N ASN A 138 -14.17 -10.08 15.06
CA ASN A 138 -14.56 -10.81 16.27
C ASN A 138 -15.88 -10.30 16.88
N ILE A 139 -16.22 -9.03 16.69
CA ILE A 139 -17.53 -8.49 17.08
C ILE A 139 -18.61 -9.11 16.19
N LEU A 140 -18.42 -9.07 14.86
CA LEU A 140 -19.41 -9.62 13.92
C LEU A 140 -19.62 -11.12 14.09
N LEU A 141 -18.57 -11.90 14.38
CA LEU A 141 -18.67 -13.35 14.62
C LEU A 141 -19.44 -13.71 15.90
N ARG A 142 -19.42 -12.83 16.91
CA ARG A 142 -20.19 -13.04 18.15
C ARG A 142 -21.65 -12.62 18.02
N GLY A 143 -21.97 -11.88 16.96
CA GLY A 143 -23.30 -11.38 16.71
C GLY A 143 -24.19 -12.37 15.97
N VAL A 144 -25.03 -13.10 16.71
CA VAL A 144 -26.13 -13.87 16.11
C VAL A 144 -27.20 -12.88 15.64
N ASP A 145 -27.67 -13.01 14.40
CA ASP A 145 -28.74 -12.21 13.77
C ASP A 145 -28.59 -10.68 13.92
N MET A 146 -27.44 -10.17 13.47
CA MET A 146 -27.09 -8.74 13.56
C MET A 146 -27.90 -7.81 12.66
N ALA A 147 -28.46 -8.32 11.56
CA ALA A 147 -29.23 -7.54 10.60
C ALA A 147 -30.73 -7.69 10.87
N LYS A 148 -31.42 -6.58 11.09
CA LYS A 148 -32.88 -6.52 11.23
C LYS A 148 -33.58 -6.12 9.93
N SER A 149 -32.83 -5.65 8.94
CA SER A 149 -33.32 -5.30 7.61
C SER A 149 -32.30 -5.62 6.51
N VAL A 150 -32.75 -5.56 5.26
CA VAL A 150 -31.88 -5.71 4.09
C VAL A 150 -30.84 -4.58 4.03
N GLU A 151 -31.21 -3.36 4.42
CA GLU A 151 -30.30 -2.20 4.53
C GLU A 151 -29.17 -2.50 5.52
N GLU A 152 -29.50 -2.98 6.71
CA GLU A 152 -28.48 -3.33 7.70
C GLU A 152 -27.60 -4.49 7.22
N LYS A 153 -28.19 -5.50 6.55
CA LYS A 153 -27.40 -6.58 5.93
C LYS A 153 -26.37 -6.00 4.94
N ARG A 154 -26.79 -5.08 4.07
CA ARG A 154 -25.90 -4.42 3.09
C ARG A 154 -24.79 -3.60 3.77
N GLU A 155 -25.11 -2.86 4.83
CA GLU A 155 -24.10 -2.09 5.58
C GLU A 155 -23.10 -2.98 6.34
N ILE A 156 -23.56 -4.12 6.87
CA ILE A 156 -22.70 -5.13 7.48
C ILE A 156 -21.77 -5.74 6.43
N MET A 157 -22.28 -6.09 5.25
CA MET A 157 -21.46 -6.61 4.15
C MET A 157 -20.42 -5.59 3.67
N ALA A 158 -20.77 -4.31 3.51
CA ALA A 158 -19.81 -3.25 3.21
C ALA A 158 -18.74 -3.09 4.30
N SER A 159 -19.11 -3.31 5.57
CA SER A 159 -18.16 -3.34 6.68
C SER A 159 -17.23 -4.57 6.58
N LEU A 160 -17.74 -5.74 6.19
CA LEU A 160 -16.94 -6.94 5.96
C LEU A 160 -15.95 -6.78 4.79
N VAL A 161 -16.34 -6.13 3.69
CA VAL A 161 -15.43 -5.72 2.60
C VAL A 161 -14.26 -4.92 3.19
N THR A 162 -14.56 -3.89 3.99
CA THR A 162 -13.54 -3.04 4.63
C THR A 162 -12.63 -3.83 5.56
N ILE A 163 -13.19 -4.73 6.38
CA ILE A 163 -12.45 -5.59 7.32
C ILE A 163 -11.48 -6.50 6.57
N TYR A 164 -11.97 -7.27 5.60
CA TYR A 164 -11.16 -8.26 4.91
C TYR A 164 -10.15 -7.63 3.95
N TYR A 165 -10.48 -6.51 3.32
CA TYR A 165 -9.51 -5.72 2.57
C TYR A 165 -8.39 -5.21 3.48
N THR A 166 -8.73 -4.66 4.65
CA THR A 166 -7.73 -4.17 5.62
C THR A 166 -6.82 -5.30 6.12
N LEU A 167 -7.38 -6.48 6.42
CA LEU A 167 -6.58 -7.67 6.77
C LEU A 167 -5.69 -8.10 5.61
N GLY A 168 -6.23 -8.16 4.40
CA GLY A 168 -5.52 -8.53 3.18
C GLY A 168 -4.30 -7.64 2.92
N MET A 169 -4.50 -6.33 2.99
CA MET A 169 -3.43 -5.35 2.81
C MET A 169 -2.43 -5.34 3.97
N ALA A 170 -2.88 -5.50 5.22
CA ALA A 170 -1.95 -5.60 6.35
C ALA A 170 -1.03 -6.82 6.23
N HIS A 171 -1.56 -7.98 5.82
CA HIS A 171 -0.76 -9.17 5.53
C HIS A 171 0.18 -8.97 4.34
N LEU A 172 -0.29 -8.28 3.28
CA LEU A 172 0.53 -7.96 2.11
C LEU A 172 1.75 -7.12 2.50
N MET A 173 1.55 -6.07 3.28
CA MET A 173 2.62 -5.20 3.80
C MET A 173 3.58 -5.93 4.74
N GLN A 174 3.12 -7.02 5.36
CA GLN A 174 3.93 -7.91 6.20
C GLN A 174 4.58 -9.07 5.41
N ASN A 175 4.56 -9.01 4.07
CA ASN A 175 5.10 -10.03 3.17
C ASN A 175 4.46 -11.42 3.35
N ASN A 176 3.23 -11.49 3.87
CA ASN A 176 2.47 -12.73 4.04
C ASN A 176 1.44 -12.86 2.91
N GLY A 177 1.92 -13.30 1.73
CA GLY A 177 1.10 -13.41 0.52
C GLY A 177 -0.06 -14.40 0.65
N LYS A 178 0.10 -15.47 1.45
CA LYS A 178 -0.94 -16.49 1.63
C LYS A 178 -2.16 -15.94 2.38
N ASP A 179 -1.95 -15.35 3.55
CA ASP A 179 -3.06 -14.81 4.36
C ASP A 179 -3.66 -13.55 3.74
N SER A 180 -2.82 -12.78 3.02
CA SER A 180 -3.28 -11.66 2.20
C SER A 180 -4.31 -12.12 1.16
N TYR A 181 -3.93 -13.10 0.34
CA TYR A 181 -4.80 -13.62 -0.72
C TYR A 181 -6.09 -14.24 -0.18
N LEU A 182 -6.02 -15.04 0.89
CA LEU A 182 -7.21 -15.64 1.50
C LEU A 182 -8.18 -14.57 2.04
N SER A 183 -7.67 -13.46 2.56
CA SER A 183 -8.50 -12.36 3.04
C SER A 183 -9.15 -11.62 1.87
N LEU A 184 -8.39 -11.33 0.81
CA LEU A 184 -8.88 -10.63 -0.37
C LEU A 184 -9.89 -11.46 -1.19
N GLN A 185 -9.72 -12.78 -1.27
CA GLN A 185 -10.73 -13.65 -1.88
C GLN A 185 -12.07 -13.63 -1.15
N LYS A 186 -12.09 -13.35 0.16
CA LYS A 186 -13.35 -13.13 0.88
C LYS A 186 -14.00 -11.83 0.45
N VAL A 187 -13.21 -10.80 0.13
CA VAL A 187 -13.74 -9.53 -0.38
C VAL A 187 -14.48 -9.76 -1.70
N GLU A 188 -13.88 -10.45 -2.67
CA GLU A 188 -14.53 -10.81 -3.95
C GLU A 188 -15.88 -11.50 -3.69
N LYS A 189 -15.90 -12.56 -2.88
CA LYS A 189 -17.13 -13.30 -2.56
C LYS A 189 -18.21 -12.46 -1.89
N ILE A 190 -17.82 -11.52 -1.02
CA ILE A 190 -18.78 -10.62 -0.35
C ILE A 190 -19.36 -9.62 -1.34
N ILE A 191 -18.56 -9.15 -2.30
CA ILE A 191 -19.03 -8.24 -3.36
C ILE A 191 -20.01 -8.98 -4.26
N ASP A 192 -19.69 -10.21 -4.70
CA ASP A 192 -20.61 -11.05 -5.47
C ASP A 192 -21.97 -11.22 -4.74
N GLU A 193 -21.95 -11.58 -3.45
CA GLU A 193 -23.19 -11.70 -2.66
C GLU A 193 -23.90 -10.34 -2.48
N LEU A 194 -23.15 -9.23 -2.45
CA LEU A 194 -23.73 -7.90 -2.29
C LEU A 194 -24.45 -7.44 -3.56
N GLU A 195 -23.96 -7.83 -4.73
CA GLU A 195 -24.61 -7.61 -6.03
C GLU A 195 -25.94 -8.36 -6.12
N ASP A 196 -25.99 -9.61 -5.63
CA ASP A 196 -27.21 -10.43 -5.63
C ASP A 196 -28.35 -9.83 -4.78
N ILE A 197 -28.02 -9.05 -3.75
CA ILE A 197 -28.99 -8.46 -2.81
C ILE A 197 -29.21 -6.96 -3.12
N GLN A 198 -28.58 -6.43 -4.17
CA GLN A 198 -28.63 -5.01 -4.46
C GLN A 198 -30.00 -4.61 -5.05
N GLU A 199 -30.74 -3.77 -4.33
CA GLU A 199 -31.92 -3.08 -4.88
C GLU A 199 -31.54 -1.76 -5.61
N ARG A 200 -32.54 -0.96 -6.02
CA ARG A 200 -32.44 0.24 -6.89
C ARG A 200 -31.32 1.26 -6.57
N LYS A 201 -30.74 1.26 -5.37
CA LYS A 201 -29.61 2.12 -5.01
C LYS A 201 -28.45 1.29 -4.48
N ALA A 202 -27.34 1.29 -5.23
CA ALA A 202 -26.10 0.65 -4.85
C ALA A 202 -25.49 1.29 -3.59
N ILE A 203 -24.95 0.47 -2.70
CA ILE A 203 -24.16 0.95 -1.58
C ILE A 203 -22.78 1.35 -2.12
N THR A 204 -22.32 2.54 -1.77
CA THR A 204 -20.98 2.99 -2.17
C THR A 204 -19.94 2.35 -1.26
N LEU A 205 -19.15 1.44 -1.81
CA LEU A 205 -18.01 0.86 -1.11
C LEU A 205 -16.84 1.84 -1.02
N LYS A 206 -16.05 1.74 0.05
CA LYS A 206 -14.84 2.55 0.27
C LYS A 206 -13.64 2.09 -0.55
N ILE A 207 -13.68 0.84 -0.98
CA ILE A 207 -12.62 0.16 -1.71
C ILE A 207 -13.17 -0.14 -3.10
N SER A 208 -12.43 0.26 -4.14
CA SER A 208 -12.84 0.02 -5.53
C SER A 208 -12.44 -1.38 -5.99
N GLU A 209 -13.10 -1.90 -7.02
CA GLU A 209 -12.71 -3.15 -7.69
C GLU A 209 -11.26 -3.13 -8.15
N LYS A 210 -10.80 -1.98 -8.68
CA LYS A 210 -9.39 -1.74 -9.03
C LYS A 210 -8.46 -2.02 -7.86
N ASP A 211 -8.76 -1.49 -6.68
CA ASP A 211 -7.91 -1.64 -5.50
C ASP A 211 -7.83 -3.11 -5.05
N ILE A 212 -8.93 -3.84 -5.17
CA ILE A 212 -9.00 -5.27 -4.86
C ILE A 212 -8.18 -6.08 -5.86
N ALA A 213 -8.31 -5.81 -7.16
CA ALA A 213 -7.55 -6.47 -8.21
C ALA A 213 -6.03 -6.22 -8.04
N LEU A 214 -5.63 -4.97 -7.75
CA LEU A 214 -4.23 -4.64 -7.44
C LEU A 214 -3.70 -5.46 -6.26
N ALA A 215 -4.43 -5.47 -5.15
CA ALA A 215 -4.03 -6.19 -3.95
C ALA A 215 -3.92 -7.71 -4.20
N LEU A 216 -4.87 -8.30 -4.95
CA LEU A 216 -4.87 -9.72 -5.31
C LEU A 216 -3.69 -10.06 -6.22
N GLY A 217 -3.38 -9.22 -7.20
CA GLY A 217 -2.23 -9.39 -8.07
C GLY A 217 -0.91 -9.38 -7.30
N GLN A 218 -0.75 -8.43 -6.37
CA GLN A 218 0.41 -8.35 -5.49
C GLN A 218 0.51 -9.55 -4.55
N ALA A 219 -0.61 -10.01 -3.97
CA ALA A 219 -0.65 -11.21 -3.14
C ALA A 219 -0.29 -12.47 -3.93
N CYS A 220 -0.66 -12.55 -5.22
CA CYS A 220 -0.28 -13.64 -6.12
C CYS A 220 1.22 -13.62 -6.45
N LEU A 221 1.81 -12.43 -6.66
CA LEU A 221 3.26 -12.29 -6.84
C LEU A 221 4.03 -12.82 -5.64
N LEU A 222 3.64 -12.45 -4.41
CA LEU A 222 4.27 -12.94 -3.19
C LEU A 222 4.14 -14.46 -3.02
N GLN A 223 3.06 -15.06 -3.53
CA GLN A 223 2.86 -16.51 -3.53
C GLN A 223 3.56 -17.22 -4.70
N THR A 224 4.33 -16.52 -5.52
CA THR A 224 4.95 -17.09 -6.73
C THR A 224 3.95 -17.69 -7.71
N LYS A 225 2.76 -17.08 -7.82
CA LYS A 225 1.69 -17.43 -8.77
C LYS A 225 1.57 -16.37 -9.88
N PRO A 226 2.56 -16.24 -10.76
CA PRO A 226 2.65 -15.10 -11.68
C PRO A 226 1.54 -15.07 -12.75
N SER A 227 1.01 -16.22 -13.18
CA SER A 227 -0.10 -16.24 -14.14
C SER A 227 -1.38 -15.62 -13.57
N SER A 228 -1.71 -15.94 -12.31
CA SER A 228 -2.86 -15.32 -11.62
C SER A 228 -2.60 -13.83 -11.36
N ALA A 229 -1.37 -13.46 -11.03
CA ALA A 229 -1.00 -12.06 -10.84
C ALA A 229 -1.25 -11.22 -12.09
N ILE A 230 -0.83 -11.71 -13.27
CA ILE A 230 -1.08 -11.03 -14.55
C ILE A 230 -2.56 -10.80 -14.79
N ASN A 231 -3.41 -11.82 -14.60
CA ASN A 231 -4.85 -11.66 -14.83
C ASN A 231 -5.47 -10.55 -13.97
N TYR A 232 -5.10 -10.48 -12.69
CA TYR A 232 -5.58 -9.42 -11.80
C TYR A 232 -5.00 -8.04 -12.15
N PHE A 233 -3.74 -7.97 -12.54
CA PHE A 233 -3.14 -6.72 -12.99
C PHE A 233 -3.77 -6.21 -14.29
N GLU A 234 -4.11 -7.08 -15.24
CA GLU A 234 -4.82 -6.71 -16.46
C GLU A 234 -6.21 -6.11 -16.15
N GLN A 235 -6.94 -6.67 -15.18
CA GLN A 235 -8.21 -6.09 -14.71
C GLN A 235 -8.00 -4.67 -14.12
N ALA A 236 -6.98 -4.50 -13.28
CA ALA A 236 -6.65 -3.19 -12.70
C ALA A 236 -6.21 -2.18 -13.76
N VAL A 237 -5.40 -2.58 -14.75
CA VAL A 237 -4.99 -1.74 -15.89
C VAL A 237 -6.22 -1.25 -16.64
N ASN A 238 -7.13 -2.15 -17.00
CA ASN A 238 -8.34 -1.79 -17.74
C ASN A 238 -9.18 -0.76 -16.96
N SER A 239 -9.35 -0.95 -15.65
CA SER A 239 -10.07 -0.01 -14.79
C SER A 239 -9.41 1.38 -14.72
N ILE A 240 -8.07 1.44 -14.61
CA ILE A 240 -7.32 2.70 -14.61
C ILE A 240 -7.45 3.41 -15.95
N ILE A 241 -7.25 2.70 -17.07
CA ILE A 241 -7.33 3.27 -18.41
C ILE A 241 -8.74 3.85 -18.65
N SER A 242 -9.80 3.12 -18.26
CA SER A 242 -11.17 3.60 -18.41
C SER A 242 -11.50 4.85 -17.58
N SER A 243 -10.84 5.06 -16.44
CA SER A 243 -11.16 6.15 -15.52
C SER A 243 -10.22 7.36 -15.60
N GLN A 244 -8.95 7.14 -15.91
CA GLN A 244 -7.89 8.15 -15.88
C GLN A 244 -7.09 8.26 -17.19
N GLY A 245 -7.29 7.32 -18.13
CA GLY A 245 -6.57 7.27 -19.40
C GLY A 245 -5.30 6.41 -19.37
N ASP A 246 -4.70 6.22 -20.54
CA ASP A 246 -3.51 5.38 -20.76
C ASP A 246 -2.20 5.97 -20.26
N SER A 247 -2.22 7.26 -19.90
CA SER A 247 -1.07 8.02 -19.40
C SER A 247 -1.10 8.20 -17.88
N ALA A 248 -2.00 7.51 -17.17
CA ALA A 248 -2.11 7.60 -15.72
C ALA A 248 -0.82 7.13 -15.02
N SER A 249 -0.32 7.91 -14.05
CA SER A 249 0.93 7.62 -13.34
C SER A 249 0.88 6.30 -12.54
N GLU A 250 -0.29 5.91 -12.05
CA GLU A 250 -0.52 4.63 -11.35
C GLU A 250 -0.09 3.42 -12.21
N LEU A 251 -0.25 3.50 -13.54
CA LEU A 251 0.09 2.43 -14.48
C LEU A 251 1.59 2.12 -14.50
N ILE A 252 2.47 3.07 -14.16
CA ILE A 252 3.93 2.85 -14.16
C ILE A 252 4.29 1.71 -13.21
N SER A 253 3.82 1.79 -11.96
CA SER A 253 4.09 0.78 -10.94
C SER A 253 3.46 -0.57 -11.29
N LEU A 254 2.26 -0.54 -11.89
CA LEU A 254 1.51 -1.73 -12.27
C LEU A 254 2.20 -2.49 -13.41
N TYR A 255 2.67 -1.79 -14.45
CA TYR A 255 3.43 -2.41 -15.53
C TYR A 255 4.77 -2.98 -15.05
N GLN A 256 5.42 -2.37 -14.06
CA GLN A 256 6.60 -2.95 -13.42
C GLN A 256 6.29 -4.25 -12.68
N ASP A 257 5.16 -4.33 -11.97
CA ASP A 257 4.70 -5.56 -11.32
C ASP A 257 4.33 -6.65 -12.35
N MET A 258 3.71 -6.28 -13.47
CA MET A 258 3.45 -7.20 -14.59
C MET A 258 4.75 -7.72 -15.23
N ALA A 259 5.72 -6.84 -15.45
CA ALA A 259 7.03 -7.24 -15.96
C ALA A 259 7.73 -8.24 -15.03
N ARG A 260 7.62 -8.03 -13.71
CA ARG A 260 8.13 -8.98 -12.70
C ARG A 260 7.43 -10.34 -12.81
N ALA A 261 6.11 -10.35 -12.95
CA ALA A 261 5.35 -11.59 -13.14
C ALA A 261 5.78 -12.33 -14.43
N GLU A 262 5.93 -11.62 -15.55
CA GLU A 262 6.37 -12.21 -16.83
C GLU A 262 7.81 -12.74 -16.77
N HIS A 263 8.69 -12.05 -16.05
CA HIS A 263 10.04 -12.55 -15.78
C HIS A 263 10.00 -13.88 -15.01
N MET A 264 9.16 -13.99 -13.97
CA MET A 264 8.95 -15.26 -13.24
C MET A 264 8.39 -16.38 -14.13
N ARG A 265 7.63 -16.03 -15.19
CA ARG A 265 7.13 -16.96 -16.21
C ARG A 265 8.16 -17.29 -17.30
N LYS A 266 9.37 -16.73 -17.24
CA LYS A 266 10.41 -16.80 -18.28
C LYS A 266 9.93 -16.27 -19.64
N LYS A 267 9.11 -15.22 -19.62
CA LYS A 267 8.59 -14.52 -20.81
C LYS A 267 9.27 -13.17 -20.97
N SER A 268 10.58 -13.19 -21.23
CA SER A 268 11.42 -11.98 -21.27
C SER A 268 10.91 -10.90 -22.24
N ASN A 269 10.38 -11.28 -23.40
CA ASN A 269 9.82 -10.33 -24.36
C ASN A 269 8.62 -9.57 -23.79
N ARG A 270 7.67 -10.27 -23.16
CA ARG A 270 6.51 -9.62 -22.51
C ARG A 270 6.93 -8.74 -21.33
N ALA A 271 7.93 -9.18 -20.56
CA ALA A 271 8.48 -8.36 -19.48
C ALA A 271 9.07 -7.04 -20.00
N ILE A 272 9.82 -7.09 -21.11
CA ILE A 272 10.37 -5.90 -21.77
C ILE A 272 9.24 -5.00 -22.31
N GLU A 273 8.21 -5.58 -22.92
CA GLU A 273 7.03 -4.82 -23.41
C GLU A 273 6.37 -4.02 -22.28
N HIS A 274 6.12 -4.63 -21.13
CA HIS A 274 5.56 -3.93 -19.97
C HIS A 274 6.50 -2.85 -19.42
N LEU A 275 7.81 -3.10 -19.38
CA LEU A 275 8.78 -2.07 -18.97
C LEU A 275 8.84 -0.90 -19.95
N LEU A 276 8.67 -1.14 -21.25
CA LEU A 276 8.55 -0.08 -22.24
C LEU A 276 7.30 0.77 -22.00
N GLN A 277 6.16 0.14 -21.69
CA GLN A 277 4.94 0.87 -21.34
C GLN A 277 5.15 1.76 -20.10
N ALA A 278 5.74 1.20 -19.03
CA ALA A 278 6.06 1.96 -17.82
C ALA A 278 7.01 3.15 -18.11
N HIS A 279 8.03 2.93 -18.93
CA HIS A 279 9.00 3.96 -19.28
C HIS A 279 8.38 5.07 -20.15
N SER A 280 7.56 4.70 -21.13
CA SER A 280 6.85 5.67 -21.99
C SER A 280 5.95 6.60 -21.18
N ILE A 281 5.19 6.05 -20.22
CA ILE A 281 4.34 6.86 -19.34
C ILE A 281 5.20 7.75 -18.43
N SER A 282 6.33 7.23 -17.95
CA SER A 282 7.26 8.02 -17.13
C SER A 282 7.83 9.22 -17.91
N GLN A 283 8.22 9.03 -19.17
CA GLN A 283 8.73 10.12 -20.02
C GLN A 283 7.65 11.14 -20.38
N ALA A 284 6.39 10.70 -20.55
CA ALA A 284 5.29 11.60 -20.85
C ALA A 284 4.92 12.48 -19.65
N ASN A 285 4.98 11.91 -18.44
CA ASN A 285 4.53 12.58 -17.22
C ASN A 285 5.64 13.34 -16.50
N TYR A 286 6.90 12.99 -16.72
CA TYR A 286 8.03 13.55 -16.00
C TYR A 286 9.13 14.00 -16.95
N THR A 287 9.85 15.06 -16.57
CA THR A 287 11.04 15.48 -17.30
C THR A 287 12.13 14.42 -17.21
N SER A 288 13.10 14.41 -18.14
CA SER A 288 14.19 13.42 -18.17
C SER A 288 15.03 13.40 -16.87
N VAL A 289 14.98 14.47 -16.07
CA VAL A 289 15.67 14.60 -14.79
C VAL A 289 14.81 14.09 -13.62
N SER A 290 13.73 13.35 -13.85
CA SER A 290 12.94 12.73 -12.78
C SER A 290 13.50 11.38 -12.36
N THR A 291 13.45 11.11 -11.06
CA THR A 291 13.89 9.83 -10.48
C THR A 291 13.10 8.64 -11.04
N GLU A 292 11.83 8.84 -11.37
CA GLU A 292 10.90 7.87 -11.91
C GLU A 292 11.26 7.50 -13.36
N ALA A 293 11.61 8.49 -14.19
CA ALA A 293 12.10 8.28 -15.55
C ALA A 293 13.44 7.52 -15.56
N ALA A 294 14.37 7.90 -14.66
CA ALA A 294 15.65 7.21 -14.52
C ALA A 294 15.49 5.77 -14.01
N GLN A 295 14.64 5.53 -13.01
CA GLN A 295 14.39 4.19 -12.46
C GLN A 295 13.74 3.25 -13.48
N SER A 296 12.74 3.73 -14.22
CA SER A 296 12.11 2.93 -15.29
C SER A 296 13.10 2.60 -16.40
N GLY A 297 13.94 3.56 -16.82
CA GLY A 297 15.00 3.36 -17.81
C GLY A 297 16.04 2.32 -17.37
N LEU A 298 16.47 2.37 -16.10
CA LEU A 298 17.40 1.39 -15.53
C LEU A 298 16.82 -0.02 -15.48
N GLN A 299 15.54 -0.18 -15.13
CA GLN A 299 14.89 -1.50 -15.12
C GLN A 299 14.81 -2.08 -16.53
N LEU A 300 14.44 -1.26 -17.51
CA LEU A 300 14.38 -1.65 -18.92
C LEU A 300 15.77 -2.06 -19.45
N ALA A 301 16.80 -1.27 -19.15
CA ALA A 301 18.19 -1.57 -19.47
C ALA A 301 18.64 -2.95 -18.93
N LYS A 302 18.34 -3.24 -17.66
CA LYS A 302 18.63 -4.53 -17.03
C LYS A 302 17.88 -5.68 -17.73
N ALA A 303 16.62 -5.48 -18.09
CA ALA A 303 15.83 -6.50 -18.76
C ALA A 303 16.38 -6.82 -20.17
N TYR A 304 16.81 -5.81 -20.94
CA TYR A 304 17.46 -6.03 -22.22
C TYR A 304 18.79 -6.76 -22.09
N ALA A 305 19.64 -6.33 -21.16
CA ALA A 305 20.95 -6.97 -20.93
C ALA A 305 20.83 -8.44 -20.50
N ALA A 306 19.77 -8.77 -19.74
CA ALA A 306 19.48 -10.14 -19.33
C ALA A 306 18.82 -10.99 -20.42
N SER A 307 18.24 -10.36 -21.45
CA SER A 307 17.70 -11.08 -22.60
C SER A 307 18.82 -11.39 -23.58
N GLU A 308 18.88 -12.62 -24.10
CA GLU A 308 19.85 -13.05 -25.12
C GLU A 308 19.69 -12.31 -26.48
N TYR A 309 18.91 -11.21 -26.52
CA TYR A 309 18.70 -10.37 -27.70
C TYR A 309 19.93 -9.52 -28.02
N HIS A 310 20.93 -10.14 -28.62
CA HIS A 310 22.11 -9.48 -29.21
C HIS A 310 21.80 -8.65 -30.48
N GLY A 311 20.53 -8.59 -30.95
CA GLY A 311 20.18 -8.09 -32.29
C GLY A 311 19.58 -6.68 -32.42
N LYS A 312 19.37 -5.93 -31.33
CA LYS A 312 18.87 -4.53 -31.37
C LYS A 312 19.61 -3.62 -30.39
N SER A 313 20.93 -3.78 -30.32
CA SER A 313 21.79 -3.14 -29.33
C SER A 313 21.77 -1.60 -29.37
N GLU A 314 21.53 -0.98 -30.53
CA GLU A 314 21.66 0.48 -30.69
C GLU A 314 20.64 1.33 -29.91
N PRO A 315 19.31 1.07 -29.95
CA PRO A 315 18.35 1.75 -29.08
C PRO A 315 18.56 1.40 -27.60
N THR A 316 18.97 0.17 -27.28
CA THR A 316 19.28 -0.26 -25.91
C THR A 316 20.43 0.54 -25.31
N TYR A 317 21.51 0.77 -26.09
CA TYR A 317 22.63 1.61 -25.64
C TYR A 317 22.22 3.07 -25.46
N LYS A 318 21.37 3.64 -26.33
CA LYS A 318 20.89 5.02 -26.16
C LYS A 318 20.04 5.20 -24.90
N ILE A 319 19.13 4.26 -24.62
CA ILE A 319 18.29 4.27 -23.40
C ILE A 319 19.14 4.03 -22.14
N LEU A 320 20.14 3.15 -22.24
CA LEU A 320 21.08 2.87 -21.16
C LEU A 320 21.98 4.08 -20.87
N ILE A 321 22.49 4.76 -21.90
CA ILE A 321 23.30 5.98 -21.76
C ILE A 321 22.44 7.14 -21.25
N SER A 322 21.21 7.33 -21.72
CA SER A 322 20.33 8.39 -21.20
C SER A 322 19.96 8.13 -19.74
N GLY A 323 19.51 6.91 -19.40
CA GLY A 323 19.16 6.56 -18.03
C GLY A 323 20.35 6.59 -17.06
N LEU A 324 21.55 6.22 -17.51
CA LEU A 324 22.77 6.35 -16.71
C LEU A 324 23.26 7.80 -16.62
N ALA A 325 23.14 8.61 -17.68
CA ALA A 325 23.48 10.03 -17.64
C ALA A 325 22.54 10.81 -16.71
N ASP A 326 21.23 10.52 -16.75
CA ASP A 326 20.22 11.08 -15.87
C ASP A 326 20.46 10.63 -14.40
N ALA A 327 20.89 9.39 -14.17
CA ALA A 327 21.30 8.93 -12.84
C ALA A 327 22.64 9.52 -12.35
N ASN A 328 23.64 9.67 -13.23
CA ASN A 328 24.96 10.23 -12.89
C ASN A 328 24.91 11.75 -12.66
N THR A 329 24.01 12.47 -13.33
CA THR A 329 23.78 13.91 -13.08
C THR A 329 23.13 14.16 -11.72
N MET A 330 22.55 13.14 -11.09
CA MET A 330 22.03 13.20 -9.71
C MET A 330 23.05 12.79 -8.63
N LEU A 331 24.16 12.14 -8.99
CA LEU A 331 25.21 11.78 -8.03
C LEU A 331 25.87 12.98 -7.31
N PRO A 332 26.07 14.17 -7.93
CA PRO A 332 26.62 15.33 -7.22
C PRO A 332 25.68 15.91 -6.16
N ALA A 333 24.37 15.64 -6.24
CA ALA A 333 23.39 16.13 -5.26
C ALA A 333 23.33 15.30 -3.96
N LEU A 334 24.00 14.14 -3.93
CA LEU A 334 24.13 13.30 -2.73
C LEU A 334 25.54 13.34 -2.10
N THR A 335 26.44 14.16 -2.63
CA THR A 335 27.78 14.40 -2.06
C THR A 335 28.08 15.90 -1.96
N ILE A 336 27.29 16.64 -1.20
CA ILE A 336 27.76 17.88 -0.57
C ILE A 336 27.28 17.91 0.88
N ASN A 337 28.06 17.27 1.75
CA ASN A 337 28.27 17.75 3.11
C ASN A 337 29.71 17.41 3.51
N PRO A 338 30.71 18.20 3.08
CA PRO A 338 32.01 18.14 3.72
C PRO A 338 31.91 18.93 5.03
N PHE A 339 31.78 18.22 6.15
CA PHE A 339 32.19 18.75 7.45
C PHE A 339 33.62 19.30 7.32
N PRO A 340 33.90 20.53 7.79
CA PRO A 340 35.27 21.02 7.85
C PRO A 340 35.93 20.45 9.11
N PHE A 341 36.67 19.35 8.98
CA PHE A 341 37.70 19.03 9.96
C PHE A 341 38.93 19.88 9.63
N GLY A 342 39.15 20.91 10.45
CA GLY A 342 40.36 21.71 10.44
C GLY A 342 41.58 20.85 10.73
N THR A 343 42.53 20.85 9.80
CA THR A 343 43.90 20.41 10.03
C THR A 343 44.73 21.65 10.36
N ASN A 344 45.02 21.87 11.64
CA ASN A 344 46.11 22.75 12.05
C ASN A 344 47.43 22.04 11.72
N GLN A 345 48.21 22.65 10.84
CA GLN A 345 49.63 22.37 10.70
C GLN A 345 50.39 22.93 11.90
N LEU A 346 51.32 22.13 12.42
CA LEU A 346 52.40 22.50 13.33
C LEU A 346 53.36 23.49 12.64
N LEU A 347 53.73 24.58 13.32
CA LEU A 347 55.10 25.12 13.49
C LEU A 347 55.02 26.58 14.01
N GLY A 348 55.58 26.80 15.20
CA GLY A 348 55.67 28.09 15.90
C GLY A 348 55.67 27.90 17.40
#